data_AF-A0A2A5C3V1-F1
#
_entry.id   AF-A0A2A5C3V1-F1
#
_cell.length_a   1.000
_cell.length_b   1.000
_cell.length_c   1.000
_cell.angle_alpha   90.00
_cell.angle_beta   90.00
_cell.angle_gamma   90.00
#
_symmetry.space_group_name_H-M   'P 1'
#
loop_
_entity.id
_entity.type
_entity.pdbx_description
1 polymer ?
#
loop_
_entity_poly.entity_id
_entity_poly.type
_entity_poly.pdbx_seq_one_letter_code
_entity_poly.pdbx_strand_id
1 'polypeptide(L)'
;MNTRFANSSRYSFEEVMEAKTTGGRFVTYQWFLPLPLFSPVRRLSKIYFIPSEKSASAHARRFNLVSLIIGWWGLPWGPIYVFRSLKLNNSGGVDVTEDVYLNIDKRNYEAGKIQITSTTTTYTHPSPSEIKEFKKVFKKLLKDGVIQNPPLIGIDMNTEDNEKPFFLIGFDQSIDEIKQTITAAIYQRFYKHTRFELIELNDDFETRDIFISQAVRIECE
;
A
#
# COMPACT_ATOMS: atom_id res chain seq x y z
N MET A 1 -8.35 0.30 9.08
CA MET A 1 -7.38 0.93 10.03
C MET A 1 -8.06 1.96 10.92
N ASN A 2 -7.97 1.82 12.26
CA ASN A 2 -8.44 2.83 13.21
C ASN A 2 -7.31 3.80 13.59
N THR A 3 -7.52 5.10 13.38
CA THR A 3 -6.54 6.14 13.73
C THR A 3 -7.24 7.40 14.26
N ARG A 4 -6.45 8.38 14.71
CA ARG A 4 -6.97 9.66 15.23
C ARG A 4 -6.55 10.80 14.32
N PHE A 5 -7.41 11.81 14.22
CA PHE A 5 -7.02 13.12 13.70
C PHE A 5 -6.18 13.84 14.74
N ALA A 6 -5.09 14.44 14.29
CA ALA A 6 -4.20 15.17 15.18
C ALA A 6 -4.64 16.62 15.40
N ASN A 7 -5.37 17.20 14.44
CA ASN A 7 -5.75 18.61 14.42
C ASN A 7 -7.26 18.80 14.13
N SER A 8 -8.11 17.82 14.48
CA SER A 8 -9.57 17.93 14.34
C SER A 8 -10.18 19.07 15.14
N SER A 9 -9.54 19.51 16.22
CA SER A 9 -9.99 20.67 17.00
C SER A 9 -9.62 22.02 16.36
N ARG A 10 -8.81 22.03 15.30
CA ARG A 10 -8.32 23.24 14.63
C ARG A 10 -9.14 23.60 13.38
N TYR A 11 -9.80 22.62 12.78
CA TYR A 11 -10.56 22.76 11.54
C TYR A 11 -11.93 22.12 11.72
N SER A 12 -13.00 22.82 11.35
CA SER A 12 -14.34 22.23 11.37
C SER A 12 -14.50 21.16 10.30
N PHE A 13 -15.51 20.29 10.44
CA PHE A 13 -15.81 19.29 9.43
C PHE A 13 -16.15 19.96 8.09
N GLU A 14 -16.90 21.06 8.14
CA GLU A 14 -17.31 21.83 6.98
C GLU A 14 -16.11 22.43 6.24
N GLU A 15 -15.15 23.03 6.96
CA GLU A 15 -13.92 23.57 6.38
C GLU A 15 -13.08 22.48 5.69
N VAL A 16 -13.01 21.29 6.30
CA VAL A 16 -12.32 20.14 5.72
C VAL A 16 -13.00 19.65 4.45
N MET A 17 -14.33 19.57 4.44
CA MET A 17 -15.08 19.12 3.27
C MET A 17 -15.04 20.14 2.13
N GLU A 18 -15.06 21.45 2.42
CA GLU A 18 -14.85 22.49 1.42
C GLU A 18 -13.44 22.43 0.83
N ALA A 19 -12.44 22.15 1.66
CA ALA A 19 -11.07 22.01 1.20
C ALA A 19 -10.83 20.82 0.26
N LYS A 20 -11.75 19.85 0.19
CA LYS A 20 -11.67 18.72 -0.74
C LYS A 20 -11.54 19.18 -2.19
N THR A 21 -12.25 20.23 -2.59
CA THR A 21 -12.23 20.74 -3.97
C THR A 21 -11.09 21.71 -4.22
N THR A 22 -10.56 22.35 -3.18
CA THR A 22 -9.47 23.33 -3.28
C THR A 22 -8.08 22.73 -3.06
N GLY A 23 -7.98 21.41 -2.84
CA GLY A 23 -6.72 20.68 -2.73
C GLY A 23 -6.20 20.46 -1.30
N GLY A 24 -7.08 20.47 -0.31
CA GLY A 24 -6.80 20.06 1.06
C GLY A 24 -6.48 18.57 1.15
N ARG A 25 -5.39 18.24 1.84
CA ARG A 25 -4.80 16.90 1.88
C ARG A 25 -4.76 16.32 3.29
N PHE A 26 -4.76 15.00 3.38
CA PHE A 26 -4.50 14.26 4.61
C PHE A 26 -3.18 13.53 4.53
N VAL A 27 -2.33 13.74 5.54
CA VAL A 27 -0.97 13.21 5.56
C VAL A 27 -0.70 12.53 6.89
N THR A 28 -0.03 11.38 6.83
CA THR A 28 0.64 10.80 7.99
C THR A 28 2.16 10.79 7.81
N TYR A 29 2.89 11.00 8.90
CA TYR A 29 4.34 11.01 8.93
C TYR A 29 4.87 9.75 9.59
N GLN A 30 5.96 9.23 9.05
CA GLN A 30 6.66 8.11 9.63
C GLN A 30 7.57 8.59 10.76
N TRP A 31 7.58 7.86 11.86
CA TRP A 31 8.59 7.95 12.90
C TRP A 31 9.03 6.53 13.27
N PHE A 32 10.13 6.41 13.97
CA PHE A 32 10.63 5.10 14.36
C PHE A 32 11.13 5.12 15.80
N LEU A 33 11.12 3.94 16.41
CA LEU A 33 11.67 3.67 17.73
C LEU A 33 12.79 2.63 17.58
N PRO A 34 14.06 3.01 17.82
CA PRO A 34 15.16 2.07 17.72
C PRO A 34 15.14 1.09 18.89
N LEU A 35 15.50 -0.15 18.58
CA LEU A 35 15.68 -1.22 19.55
C LEU A 35 17.11 -1.74 19.36
N PRO A 36 17.99 -1.70 20.38
CA PRO A 36 19.40 -2.06 20.23
C PRO A 36 19.66 -3.49 19.70
N LEU A 37 18.71 -4.41 19.90
CA LEU A 37 18.83 -5.82 19.52
C LEU A 37 17.83 -6.27 18.45
N PHE A 38 16.98 -5.37 17.95
CA PHE A 38 15.90 -5.72 17.02
C PHE A 38 15.79 -4.69 15.90
N SER A 39 15.12 -5.09 14.81
CA SER A 39 14.74 -4.13 13.77
C SER A 39 13.96 -2.97 14.39
N PRO A 40 14.28 -1.71 14.06
CA PRO A 40 13.59 -0.55 14.60
C PRO A 40 12.10 -0.61 14.24
N VAL A 41 11.25 -0.33 15.22
CA VAL A 41 9.81 -0.33 15.02
C VAL A 41 9.44 0.93 14.26
N ARG A 42 8.87 0.76 13.07
CA ARG A 42 8.31 1.87 12.27
C ARG A 42 6.87 2.10 12.69
N ARG A 43 6.51 3.36 12.90
CA ARG A 43 5.15 3.77 13.25
C ARG A 43 4.73 4.94 12.38
N LEU A 44 3.45 4.96 12.05
CA LEU A 44 2.81 6.11 11.46
C LEU A 44 2.31 7.01 12.60
N SER A 45 2.36 8.32 12.36
CA SER A 45 1.74 9.29 13.25
C SER A 45 0.23 9.34 13.02
N LYS A 46 -0.47 10.08 13.89
CA LYS A 46 -1.86 10.46 13.67
C LYS A 46 -2.00 11.16 12.31
N ILE A 47 -3.20 11.13 11.73
CA ILE A 47 -3.47 11.79 10.46
C ILE A 47 -3.58 13.30 10.69
N TYR A 48 -2.90 14.08 9.86
CA TYR A 48 -2.93 15.53 9.85
C TYR A 48 -3.71 16.01 8.63
N PHE A 49 -4.70 16.85 8.85
CA PHE A 49 -5.30 17.63 7.77
C PHE A 49 -4.41 18.84 7.43
N ILE A 50 -4.17 19.06 6.15
CA ILE A 50 -3.29 20.11 5.63
C ILE A 50 -4.08 20.88 4.56
N PRO A 51 -4.50 22.13 4.86
CA PRO A 51 -5.13 22.99 3.87
C PRO A 51 -4.21 23.21 2.66
N SER A 52 -4.80 23.49 1.50
CA SER A 52 -4.09 23.68 0.22
C SER A 52 -2.96 24.72 0.28
N GLU A 53 -3.12 25.76 1.09
CA GLU A 53 -2.11 26.83 1.26
C GLU A 53 -0.94 26.45 2.18
N LYS A 54 -1.02 25.33 2.91
CA LYS A 54 0.01 24.93 3.88
C LYS A 54 0.89 23.82 3.33
N SER A 55 2.19 23.95 3.59
CA SER A 55 3.15 22.92 3.20
C SER A 55 3.11 21.71 4.15
N ALA A 56 2.99 20.51 3.56
CA ALA A 56 3.06 19.26 4.29
C ALA A 56 4.45 19.00 4.91
N SER A 57 5.53 19.46 4.27
CA SER A 57 6.88 19.26 4.80
C SER A 57 7.18 20.12 6.05
N ALA A 58 6.42 21.19 6.29
CA ALA A 58 6.56 21.99 7.51
C ALA A 58 6.16 21.19 8.77
N HIS A 59 5.13 20.33 8.66
CA HIS A 59 4.66 19.49 9.77
C HIS A 59 5.56 18.29 10.05
N ALA A 60 6.38 17.88 9.07
CA ALA A 60 7.37 16.82 9.20
C ALA A 60 8.52 17.15 10.15
N ARG A 61 8.87 18.43 10.34
CA ARG A 61 10.08 18.86 11.06
C ARG A 61 10.19 18.30 12.48
N ARG A 62 9.09 18.27 13.22
CA ARG A 62 9.08 17.70 14.59
C ARG A 62 9.35 16.20 14.60
N PHE A 63 8.83 15.46 13.62
CA PHE A 63 9.02 14.01 13.52
C PHE A 63 10.45 13.69 13.08
N ASN A 64 10.99 14.52 12.18
CA ASN A 64 12.39 14.44 11.76
C ASN A 64 13.34 14.71 12.92
N LEU A 65 13.06 15.69 13.77
CA LEU A 65 13.87 15.98 14.96
C LEU A 65 13.87 14.81 15.95
N VAL A 66 12.69 14.25 16.25
CA VAL A 66 12.55 13.06 17.11
C VAL A 66 13.32 11.88 16.52
N SER A 67 13.13 11.61 15.23
CA SER A 67 13.85 10.58 14.48
C SER A 67 15.36 10.79 14.53
N LEU A 68 15.87 12.01 14.35
CA LEU A 68 17.31 12.30 14.42
C LEU A 68 17.87 12.08 15.82
N ILE A 69 17.18 12.53 16.88
CA ILE A 69 17.69 12.41 18.25
C ILE A 69 17.70 10.94 18.71
N ILE A 70 16.62 10.22 18.44
CA ILE A 70 16.44 8.85 18.97
C ILE A 70 17.17 7.83 18.06
N GLY A 71 17.29 8.10 16.76
CA GLY A 71 17.84 7.19 15.76
C GLY A 71 19.23 6.69 15.91
N TRP A 72 20.11 7.53 16.44
CA TRP A 72 21.50 7.20 16.61
C TRP A 72 21.72 6.15 17.69
N TRP A 73 20.74 5.92 18.56
CA TRP A 73 20.80 4.91 19.63
C TRP A 73 20.44 3.49 19.18
N GLY A 74 20.10 3.29 17.90
CA GLY A 74 19.69 2.00 17.31
C GLY A 74 20.78 1.27 16.52
N LEU A 75 22.03 1.28 16.96
CA LEU A 75 23.14 0.64 16.23
C LEU A 75 22.89 -0.86 15.98
N PRO A 76 23.28 -1.43 14.82
CA PRO A 76 23.88 -0.78 13.64
C PRO A 76 22.86 -0.22 12.63
N TRP A 77 21.57 -0.53 12.79
CA TRP A 77 20.57 -0.29 11.75
C TRP A 77 19.94 1.11 11.79
N GLY A 78 19.87 1.76 12.95
CA GLY A 78 19.23 3.05 13.21
C GLY A 78 19.49 4.13 12.15
N PRO A 79 20.76 4.46 11.83
CA PRO A 79 21.12 5.42 10.80
C PRO A 79 20.36 5.28 9.47
N ILE A 80 20.28 4.07 8.92
CA ILE A 80 19.67 3.80 7.61
C ILE A 80 18.18 4.12 7.64
N TYR A 81 17.51 3.82 8.75
CA TYR A 81 16.07 4.04 8.93
C TYR A 81 15.76 5.51 9.18
N VAL A 82 16.65 6.23 9.87
CA VAL A 82 16.59 7.70 9.99
C VAL A 82 16.58 8.33 8.61
N PHE A 83 17.55 8.01 7.75
CA PHE A 83 17.61 8.59 6.40
C PHE A 83 16.36 8.30 5.56
N ARG A 84 15.85 7.06 5.60
CA ARG A 84 14.61 6.69 4.90
C ARG A 84 13.40 7.48 5.41
N SER A 85 13.25 7.60 6.74
CA SER A 85 12.15 8.35 7.35
C SER A 85 12.23 9.84 7.03
N LEU A 86 13.43 10.43 7.07
CA LEU A 86 13.66 11.83 6.71
C LEU A 86 13.29 12.08 5.25
N LYS A 87 13.71 11.21 4.33
CA LYS A 87 13.37 11.32 2.91
C LYS A 87 11.86 11.34 2.70
N LEU A 88 11.14 10.36 3.27
CA LEU A 88 9.69 10.25 3.16
C LEU A 88 8.95 11.46 3.76
N ASN A 89 9.35 11.89 4.95
CA ASN A 89 8.69 13.01 5.62
C ASN A 89 8.99 14.34 4.92
N ASN A 90 10.22 14.53 4.41
CA ASN A 90 10.60 15.71 3.65
C ASN A 90 9.90 15.79 2.28
N SER A 91 9.57 14.65 1.66
CA SER A 91 8.74 14.59 0.45
C SER A 91 7.25 14.84 0.72
N GLY A 92 6.88 15.21 1.95
CA GLY A 92 5.50 15.55 2.31
C GLY A 92 4.78 14.49 3.14
N GLY A 93 5.43 13.38 3.51
CA GLY A 93 4.81 12.28 4.25
C GLY A 93 4.11 11.27 3.34
N VAL A 94 3.29 10.41 3.93
CA VAL A 94 2.40 9.50 3.19
C VAL A 94 1.07 10.21 3.00
N ASP A 95 0.71 10.46 1.74
CA ASP A 95 -0.58 11.01 1.36
C ASP A 95 -1.65 9.92 1.50
N VAL A 96 -2.68 10.18 2.31
CA VAL A 96 -3.82 9.29 2.57
C VAL A 96 -5.13 10.03 2.29
N THR A 97 -5.08 11.06 1.44
CA THR A 97 -6.18 12.00 1.20
C THR A 97 -7.43 11.29 0.69
N GLU A 98 -7.28 10.43 -0.31
CA GLU A 98 -8.40 9.72 -0.93
C GLU A 98 -9.05 8.74 0.04
N ASP A 99 -8.25 7.91 0.71
CA ASP A 99 -8.72 6.96 1.73
C ASP A 99 -9.48 7.66 2.85
N VAL A 100 -9.00 8.83 3.31
CA VAL A 100 -9.69 9.57 4.35
C VAL A 100 -11.01 10.15 3.83
N TYR A 101 -11.02 10.81 2.67
CA TYR A 101 -12.26 11.37 2.12
C TYR A 101 -13.31 10.30 1.77
N LEU A 102 -12.89 9.07 1.48
CA LEU A 102 -13.79 7.95 1.23
C LEU A 102 -14.51 7.48 2.50
N ASN A 103 -13.87 7.61 3.67
CA ASN A 103 -14.35 7.05 4.93
C ASN A 103 -14.74 8.09 5.98
N ILE A 104 -14.54 9.38 5.70
CA ILE A 104 -14.78 10.44 6.68
C ILE A 104 -16.29 10.65 6.88
N ASP A 105 -16.75 10.50 8.12
CA ASP A 105 -18.07 10.91 8.55
C ASP A 105 -17.98 11.98 9.65
N LYS A 106 -19.00 12.84 9.70
CA LYS A 106 -19.04 13.97 10.63
C LYS A 106 -18.91 13.55 12.09
N ARG A 107 -19.59 12.46 12.48
CA ARG A 107 -19.62 11.99 13.88
C ARG A 107 -18.25 11.51 14.34
N ASN A 108 -17.56 10.71 13.54
CA ASN A 108 -16.22 10.24 13.88
C ASN A 108 -15.19 11.38 13.81
N TYR A 109 -15.31 12.29 12.83
CA TYR A 109 -14.46 13.46 12.72
C TYR A 109 -14.52 14.35 13.98
N GLU A 110 -15.73 14.68 14.45
CA GLU A 110 -15.94 15.46 15.67
C GLU A 110 -15.41 14.75 16.92
N ALA A 111 -15.47 13.42 16.94
CA ALA A 111 -14.84 12.60 17.98
C ALA A 111 -13.29 12.47 17.84
N GLY A 112 -12.70 13.07 16.81
CA GLY A 112 -11.27 13.02 16.51
C GLY A 112 -10.77 11.64 16.06
N LYS A 113 -11.65 10.79 15.54
CA LYS A 113 -11.37 9.42 15.11
C LYS A 113 -11.60 9.27 13.61
N ILE A 114 -10.86 8.35 13.00
CA ILE A 114 -11.07 7.89 11.63
C ILE A 114 -10.99 6.39 11.65
N GLN A 115 -11.97 5.76 11.02
CA GLN A 115 -11.92 4.36 10.68
C GLN A 115 -11.82 4.29 9.16
N ILE A 116 -10.64 3.95 8.65
CA ILE A 116 -10.46 3.65 7.22
C ILE A 116 -10.93 2.21 7.03
N THR A 117 -12.14 2.03 6.53
CA THR A 117 -12.72 0.72 6.22
C THR A 117 -12.50 0.36 4.75
N SER A 118 -12.56 1.35 3.85
CA SER A 118 -12.33 1.20 2.41
C SER A 118 -11.06 1.93 1.99
N THR A 119 -10.19 1.31 1.21
CA THR A 119 -8.99 1.96 0.65
C THR A 119 -9.13 2.12 -0.86
N THR A 120 -8.67 3.23 -1.42
CA THR A 120 -8.65 3.45 -2.88
C THR A 120 -7.65 2.53 -3.58
N THR A 121 -6.66 2.04 -2.84
CA THR A 121 -5.75 0.99 -3.29
C THR A 121 -6.41 -0.37 -3.09
N THR A 122 -7.04 -0.90 -4.14
CA THR A 122 -7.58 -2.26 -4.17
C THR A 122 -6.45 -3.26 -4.37
N TYR A 123 -5.47 -2.93 -5.21
CA TYR A 123 -4.35 -3.82 -5.52
C TYR A 123 -3.00 -3.19 -5.18
N THR A 124 -2.11 -3.97 -4.56
CA THR A 124 -0.72 -3.58 -4.33
C THR A 124 0.26 -4.46 -5.09
N HIS A 125 1.48 -3.99 -5.27
CA HIS A 125 2.49 -4.76 -5.99
C HIS A 125 3.08 -5.86 -5.10
N PRO A 126 3.36 -7.05 -5.67
CA PRO A 126 4.19 -8.05 -5.00
C PRO A 126 5.54 -7.47 -4.58
N SER A 127 6.09 -7.96 -3.48
CA SER A 127 7.42 -7.59 -3.03
C SER A 127 8.50 -7.97 -4.06
N PRO A 128 9.68 -7.33 -4.06
CA PRO A 128 10.75 -7.67 -5.00
C PRO A 128 11.17 -9.15 -4.99
N SER A 129 11.10 -9.81 -3.84
CA SER A 129 11.35 -11.25 -3.71
C SER A 129 10.28 -12.09 -4.40
N GLU A 130 9.01 -11.72 -4.25
CA GLU A 130 7.89 -12.44 -4.87
C GLU A 130 7.90 -12.23 -6.39
N ILE A 131 8.17 -11.01 -6.87
CA ILE A 131 8.39 -10.71 -8.29
C ILE A 131 9.48 -11.63 -8.86
N LYS A 132 10.59 -11.81 -8.14
CA LYS A 132 11.68 -12.69 -8.58
C LYS A 132 11.24 -14.16 -8.71
N GLU A 133 10.43 -14.66 -7.78
CA GLU A 133 9.91 -16.03 -7.90
C GLU A 133 8.87 -16.16 -9.02
N PHE A 134 7.96 -15.19 -9.16
CA PHE A 134 7.02 -15.14 -10.28
C PHE A 134 7.74 -15.12 -11.64
N LYS A 135 8.79 -14.30 -11.78
CA LYS A 135 9.62 -14.29 -13.01
C LYS A 135 10.14 -15.68 -13.36
N LYS A 136 10.60 -16.47 -12.38
CA LYS A 136 11.08 -17.84 -12.64
C LYS A 136 9.96 -18.78 -13.07
N VAL A 137 8.76 -18.65 -12.48
CA VAL A 137 7.59 -19.45 -12.86
C VAL A 137 7.17 -19.12 -14.28
N PHE A 138 6.88 -17.85 -14.57
CA PHE A 138 6.31 -17.44 -15.84
C PHE A 138 7.32 -17.50 -16.98
N LYS A 139 8.62 -17.28 -16.73
CA LYS A 139 9.66 -17.53 -17.75
C LYS A 139 9.68 -18.98 -18.21
N LYS A 140 9.46 -19.93 -17.31
CA LYS A 140 9.37 -21.35 -17.66
C LYS A 140 8.09 -21.64 -18.45
N LEU A 141 6.94 -21.15 -17.98
CA LEU A 141 5.64 -21.38 -18.66
C LEU A 141 5.60 -20.77 -20.07
N LEU A 142 6.21 -19.60 -20.27
CA LEU A 142 6.39 -18.98 -21.59
C LEU A 142 7.25 -19.86 -22.50
N LYS A 143 8.39 -20.34 -21.99
CA LYS A 143 9.31 -21.20 -22.75
C LYS A 143 8.66 -22.53 -23.15
N ASP A 144 7.84 -23.09 -22.25
CA ASP A 144 7.14 -24.35 -22.47
C ASP A 144 5.87 -24.16 -23.34
N GLY A 145 5.55 -22.93 -23.76
CA GLY A 145 4.40 -22.60 -24.61
C GLY A 145 3.04 -22.71 -23.91
N VAL A 146 3.02 -22.83 -22.57
CA VAL A 146 1.78 -22.93 -21.77
C VAL A 146 1.05 -21.58 -21.76
N ILE A 147 1.80 -20.49 -21.74
CA ILE A 147 1.27 -19.13 -21.84
C ILE A 147 1.97 -18.38 -22.97
N GLN A 148 1.26 -17.45 -23.60
CA GLN A 148 1.71 -16.67 -24.76
C GLN A 148 2.34 -15.34 -24.33
N ASN A 149 1.78 -14.71 -23.28
CA ASN A 149 2.19 -13.40 -22.79
C ASN A 149 2.44 -13.43 -21.27
N PRO A 150 3.34 -12.58 -20.73
CA PRO A 150 3.51 -12.48 -19.29
C PRO A 150 2.25 -11.93 -18.60
N PRO A 151 1.86 -12.47 -17.44
CA PRO A 151 0.65 -12.03 -16.76
C PRO A 151 0.84 -10.69 -16.02
N LEU A 152 -0.30 -10.08 -15.69
CA LEU A 152 -0.43 -8.98 -14.73
C LEU A 152 -0.62 -9.56 -13.32
N ILE A 153 0.03 -8.98 -12.32
CA ILE A 153 -0.05 -9.44 -10.93
C ILE A 153 -0.33 -8.27 -10.00
N GLY A 154 -1.32 -8.46 -9.13
CA GLY A 154 -1.62 -7.58 -8.00
C GLY A 154 -1.89 -8.40 -6.75
N ILE A 155 -1.72 -7.80 -5.58
CA ILE A 155 -2.19 -8.34 -4.31
C ILE A 155 -3.48 -7.60 -3.98
N ASP A 156 -4.60 -8.33 -3.95
CA ASP A 156 -5.87 -7.77 -3.52
C ASP A 156 -5.83 -7.48 -2.02
N MET A 157 -6.01 -6.22 -1.67
CA MET A 157 -6.03 -5.71 -0.30
C MET A 157 -7.45 -5.52 0.22
N ASN A 158 -8.46 -5.54 -0.65
CA ASN A 158 -9.85 -5.29 -0.32
C ASN A 158 -10.56 -6.61 0.06
N THR A 159 -9.95 -7.35 0.97
CA THR A 159 -10.51 -8.57 1.52
C THR A 159 -11.33 -8.26 2.77
N GLU A 160 -12.35 -9.05 3.09
CA GLU A 160 -13.12 -8.88 4.33
C GLU A 160 -12.18 -8.84 5.57
N ASP A 161 -12.60 -8.21 6.68
CA ASP A 161 -11.77 -7.92 7.87
C ASP A 161 -10.98 -9.11 8.47
N ASN A 162 -11.28 -10.35 8.06
CA ASN A 162 -10.61 -11.59 8.50
C ASN A 162 -9.97 -12.42 7.37
N GLU A 163 -10.09 -12.01 6.12
CA GLU A 163 -9.43 -12.66 5.00
C GLU A 163 -8.02 -12.08 4.82
N LYS A 164 -7.06 -12.94 4.46
CA LYS A 164 -5.70 -12.49 4.14
C LYS A 164 -5.66 -11.98 2.70
N PRO A 165 -4.90 -10.90 2.42
CA PRO A 165 -4.61 -10.49 1.06
C PRO A 165 -4.13 -11.67 0.21
N PHE A 166 -4.58 -11.73 -1.03
CA PHE A 166 -4.23 -12.81 -1.95
C PHE A 166 -3.75 -12.24 -3.29
N PHE A 167 -3.03 -13.06 -4.04
CA PHE A 167 -2.53 -12.65 -5.35
C PHE A 167 -3.61 -12.84 -6.40
N LEU A 168 -3.93 -11.78 -7.12
CA LEU A 168 -4.71 -11.84 -8.35
C LEU A 168 -3.75 -11.79 -9.55
N ILE A 169 -3.88 -12.75 -10.45
CA ILE A 169 -3.00 -12.93 -11.60
C ILE A 169 -3.85 -12.97 -12.87
N GLY A 170 -3.71 -11.95 -13.70
CA GLY A 170 -4.46 -11.79 -14.94
C GLY A 170 -3.69 -12.21 -16.18
N PHE A 171 -4.39 -12.94 -17.06
CA PHE A 171 -3.85 -13.43 -18.33
C PHE A 171 -4.61 -12.83 -19.52
N ASP A 172 -3.86 -12.42 -20.54
CA ASP A 172 -4.40 -11.96 -21.84
C ASP A 172 -4.76 -13.15 -22.76
N GLN A 173 -5.21 -14.27 -22.19
CA GLN A 173 -5.58 -15.50 -22.91
C GLN A 173 -6.53 -16.35 -22.07
N SER A 174 -7.22 -17.29 -22.71
CA SER A 174 -8.04 -18.24 -21.95
C SER A 174 -7.18 -19.17 -21.10
N ILE A 175 -7.62 -19.40 -19.86
CA ILE A 175 -6.88 -20.16 -18.85
C ILE A 175 -7.56 -21.46 -18.45
N ASP A 176 -8.81 -21.74 -18.82
CA ASP A 176 -9.59 -22.87 -18.31
C ASP A 176 -8.86 -24.22 -18.39
N GLU A 177 -8.25 -24.54 -19.53
CA GLU A 177 -7.54 -25.80 -19.75
C GLU A 177 -6.14 -25.84 -19.08
N ILE A 178 -5.52 -24.68 -18.87
CA ILE A 178 -4.15 -24.54 -18.36
C ILE A 178 -4.09 -24.11 -16.89
N LYS A 179 -5.24 -23.78 -16.28
CA LYS A 179 -5.37 -23.22 -14.92
C LYS A 179 -4.68 -24.10 -13.89
N GLN A 180 -4.88 -25.41 -13.98
CA GLN A 180 -4.29 -26.38 -13.06
C GLN A 180 -2.76 -26.44 -13.21
N THR A 181 -2.26 -26.41 -14.44
CA THR A 181 -0.82 -26.41 -14.76
C THR A 181 -0.14 -25.15 -14.20
N ILE A 182 -0.75 -23.99 -14.42
CA ILE A 182 -0.25 -22.70 -13.90
C ILE A 182 -0.24 -22.72 -12.37
N THR A 183 -1.36 -23.12 -11.75
CA THR A 183 -1.52 -23.20 -10.29
C THR A 183 -0.45 -24.10 -9.68
N ALA A 184 -0.22 -25.28 -10.25
CA ALA A 184 0.81 -26.20 -9.79
C ALA A 184 2.22 -25.61 -9.90
N ALA A 185 2.53 -24.90 -10.98
CA ALA A 185 3.82 -24.25 -11.17
C ALA A 185 4.07 -23.13 -10.14
N ILE A 186 3.03 -22.38 -9.77
CA ILE A 186 3.11 -21.35 -8.71
C ILE A 186 3.39 -21.99 -7.35
N TYR A 187 2.60 -22.98 -6.94
CA TYR A 187 2.77 -23.61 -5.61
C TYR A 187 4.07 -24.42 -5.45
N GLN A 188 4.82 -24.71 -6.53
CA GLN A 188 6.19 -25.22 -6.42
C GLN A 188 7.19 -24.20 -5.85
N ARG A 189 6.87 -22.90 -5.92
CA ARG A 189 7.75 -21.79 -5.52
C ARG A 189 7.22 -20.99 -4.34
N PHE A 190 5.92 -21.05 -4.09
CA PHE A 190 5.25 -20.30 -3.03
C PHE A 190 4.69 -21.23 -1.95
N TYR A 191 4.45 -20.68 -0.76
CA TYR A 191 3.89 -21.46 0.35
C TYR A 191 2.46 -21.91 0.04
N LYS A 192 2.10 -23.12 0.50
CA LYS A 192 0.76 -23.70 0.28
C LYS A 192 -0.40 -22.88 0.86
N HIS A 193 -0.14 -22.02 1.83
CA HIS A 193 -1.15 -21.16 2.46
C HIS A 193 -1.27 -19.79 1.77
N THR A 194 -0.46 -19.51 0.76
CA THR A 194 -0.60 -18.32 -0.06
C THR A 194 -1.72 -18.55 -1.06
N ARG A 195 -2.77 -17.73 -1.01
CA ARG A 195 -3.90 -17.82 -1.94
C ARG A 195 -3.55 -17.10 -3.24
N PHE A 196 -3.89 -17.73 -4.36
CA PHE A 196 -3.75 -17.18 -5.71
C PHE A 196 -5.08 -17.33 -6.44
N GLU A 197 -5.48 -16.28 -7.14
CA GLU A 197 -6.65 -16.24 -7.99
C GLU A 197 -6.21 -15.91 -9.41
N LEU A 198 -6.60 -16.75 -10.36
CA LEU A 198 -6.25 -16.64 -11.77
C LEU A 198 -7.48 -16.17 -12.52
N ILE A 199 -7.34 -15.09 -13.29
CA ILE A 199 -8.44 -14.47 -14.04
C ILE A 199 -8.05 -14.21 -15.50
N GLU A 200 -9.03 -14.18 -16.38
CA GLU A 200 -8.87 -13.75 -17.77
C GLU A 200 -9.11 -12.24 -17.86
N LEU A 201 -8.18 -11.50 -18.46
CA LEU A 201 -8.28 -10.03 -18.56
C LEU A 201 -9.34 -9.57 -19.58
N ASN A 202 -9.83 -10.51 -20.39
CA ASN A 202 -10.93 -10.29 -21.33
C ASN A 202 -12.31 -10.46 -20.68
N ASP A 203 -12.38 -11.11 -19.51
CA ASP A 203 -13.64 -11.24 -18.77
C ASP A 203 -14.00 -9.92 -18.09
N ASP A 204 -15.30 -9.66 -17.97
CA ASP A 204 -15.83 -8.53 -17.23
C ASP A 204 -15.91 -8.87 -15.74
N PHE A 205 -15.16 -8.15 -14.92
CA PHE A 205 -15.18 -8.28 -13.46
C PHE A 205 -15.13 -6.91 -12.80
N GLU A 206 -15.76 -6.80 -11.63
CA GLU A 206 -16.10 -5.53 -10.96
C GLU A 206 -14.91 -4.57 -10.78
N THR A 207 -13.70 -5.10 -10.58
CA THR A 207 -12.49 -4.32 -10.30
C THR A 207 -11.48 -4.33 -11.45
N ARG A 208 -11.90 -4.70 -12.68
CA ARG A 208 -11.03 -4.88 -13.83
C ARG A 208 -10.15 -3.69 -14.18
N ASP A 209 -10.75 -2.53 -14.37
CA ASP A 209 -9.99 -1.34 -14.78
C ASP A 209 -9.04 -0.87 -13.67
N ILE A 210 -9.45 -1.04 -12.41
CA ILE A 210 -8.61 -0.77 -11.23
C ILE A 210 -7.44 -1.75 -11.20
N PHE A 211 -7.68 -3.05 -11.43
CA PHE A 211 -6.64 -4.06 -11.48
C PHE A 211 -5.63 -3.78 -12.60
N ILE A 212 -6.09 -3.50 -13.83
CA ILE A 212 -5.21 -3.24 -14.97
C ILE A 212 -4.34 -1.99 -14.72
N SER A 213 -4.86 -0.98 -14.04
CA SER A 213 -4.12 0.24 -13.72
C SER A 213 -3.14 0.12 -12.55
N GLN A 214 -3.41 -0.76 -11.57
CA GLN A 214 -2.63 -0.92 -10.34
C GLN A 214 -1.74 -2.17 -10.31
N ALA A 215 -1.97 -3.15 -11.19
CA ALA A 215 -1.18 -4.37 -11.24
C ALA A 215 0.16 -4.16 -11.97
N VAL A 216 1.13 -5.01 -11.66
CA VAL A 216 2.43 -5.00 -12.32
C VAL A 216 2.52 -6.14 -13.34
N ARG A 217 2.94 -5.82 -14.58
CA ARG A 217 3.23 -6.82 -15.59
C ARG A 217 4.61 -7.43 -15.31
N ILE A 218 4.71 -8.76 -15.31
CA ILE A 218 5.98 -9.42 -15.04
C ILE A 218 6.85 -9.46 -16.29
N GLU A 219 7.77 -8.51 -16.41
CA GLU A 219 8.77 -8.51 -17.48
C GLU A 219 9.72 -9.70 -17.31
N CYS A 220 9.61 -10.67 -18.22
CA CYS A 220 10.41 -11.89 -18.28
C CYS A 220 11.51 -11.77 -19.34
N GLU A 221 12.48 -10.85 -19.14
CA GLU A 221 13.74 -10.85 -19.90
C GLU A 221 14.62 -12.06 -19.50
#